data_AF-A0A3S0CVN6-F1
#
_entry.id   AF-A0A3S0CVN6-F1
#
_cell.length_a   1.000
_cell.length_b   1.000
_cell.length_c   1.000
_cell.angle_alpha   90.00
_cell.angle_beta   90.00
_cell.angle_gamma   90.00
#
_symmetry.space_group_name_H-M   'P 1'
#
loop_
_entity.id
_entity.type
_entity.pdbx_description
1 polymer ?
#
loop_
_entity_poly.entity_id
_entity_poly.type
_entity_poly.pdbx_seq_one_letter_code
_entity_poly.pdbx_strand_id
1 'polypeptide(L)'
;MNQLLNYVRNAHPRLFRAIFPLLVSVYGDRAFRLLAKFITHDHWDCDNNAETVLALLFLRGKFDVLPKDVVKHLRAVEVDRSLTGDALMRAVCLNPNFQVALARYRRFIVQEPGKVNLGDYVKIIADNNVAVMQTEEELRLFTRQRIARAVAENVQGMVWRGAPLYHTAEGLSGDDVVRVIAEECDRAPFPMVLELCALRHEARVPVLHDRAEKVADLCIRFTDSVGYMDFAADETSFHSREDYRWYLIDAVRAWTVRLALGRPLVIDTHMGETVAVGDSDRQMLDQVEALLQKLARNMAGLARRADGDVGLVEGLETIFGSFSEAEKPRFEAAEVEVRRLIASRGFTADLKGGKAMFFSVFLGHGINDLVSDRPRSICVSSNLYLLPEIGSVDNHSIGQLFAEGKPITLGPDGLDPLGIVDASQDYALLWHSKHAFRLPDFKRIAFTAVNTFNASPEKVARARAAAVKFYGEE
;
A
#
# COMPACT_ATOMS: atom_id res chain seq x y z
N MET A 1 22.66 11.21 -14.43
CA MET A 1 21.39 11.41 -13.70
C MET A 1 21.61 11.67 -12.21
N ASN A 2 22.33 10.82 -11.47
CA ASN A 2 22.56 11.01 -10.02
C ASN A 2 23.18 12.36 -9.63
N GLN A 3 24.14 12.87 -10.41
CA GLN A 3 24.71 14.21 -10.19
C GLN A 3 23.67 15.33 -10.39
N LEU A 4 22.83 15.21 -11.42
CA LEU A 4 21.73 16.15 -11.69
C LEU A 4 20.67 16.09 -10.57
N LEU A 5 20.36 14.90 -10.08
CA LEU A 5 19.46 14.69 -8.95
C LEU A 5 19.98 15.37 -7.68
N ASN A 6 21.29 15.27 -7.39
CA ASN A 6 21.92 15.98 -6.29
C ASN A 6 21.87 17.50 -6.46
N TYR A 7 22.06 18.01 -7.68
CA TYR A 7 21.92 19.44 -7.96
C TYR A 7 20.48 19.92 -7.75
N VAL A 8 19.51 19.20 -8.31
CA VAL A 8 18.07 19.51 -8.20
C VAL A 8 17.60 19.51 -6.75
N ARG A 9 18.02 18.53 -5.94
CA ARG A 9 17.67 18.44 -4.50
C ARG A 9 18.07 19.68 -3.69
N ASN A 10 19.02 20.46 -4.19
CA ASN A 10 19.55 21.65 -3.54
C ASN A 10 19.17 22.95 -4.29
N ALA A 11 18.51 22.85 -5.44
CA ALA A 11 18.06 24.00 -6.19
C ALA A 11 16.86 24.66 -5.47
N HIS A 12 16.76 25.99 -5.58
CA HIS A 12 15.60 26.71 -5.07
C HIS A 12 14.32 26.27 -5.81
N PRO A 13 13.17 26.05 -5.12
CA PRO A 13 11.93 25.54 -5.74
C PRO A 13 11.45 26.33 -6.95
N ARG A 14 11.61 27.67 -6.94
CA ARG A 14 11.26 28.52 -8.09
C ARG A 14 12.12 28.23 -9.32
N LEU A 15 13.43 28.03 -9.14
CA LEU A 15 14.34 27.71 -10.24
C LEU A 15 14.01 26.33 -10.81
N PHE A 16 13.84 25.33 -9.95
CA PHE A 16 13.48 23.98 -10.40
C PHE A 16 12.20 23.98 -11.23
N ARG A 17 11.15 24.67 -10.75
CA ARG A 17 9.88 24.77 -11.49
C ARG A 17 10.04 25.43 -12.86
N ALA A 18 10.89 26.45 -12.98
CA ALA A 18 11.14 27.13 -14.24
C ALA A 18 11.87 26.24 -15.25
N ILE A 19 12.81 25.40 -14.79
CA ILE A 19 13.63 24.57 -15.68
C ILE A 19 13.05 23.17 -15.93
N PHE A 20 12.09 22.69 -15.12
CA PHE A 20 11.60 21.32 -15.24
C PHE A 20 11.01 20.98 -16.62
N PRO A 21 10.20 21.83 -17.28
CA PRO A 21 9.74 21.55 -18.64
C PRO A 21 10.89 21.35 -19.65
N LEU A 22 11.97 22.13 -19.50
CA LEU A 22 13.18 21.95 -20.30
C LEU A 22 13.88 20.64 -19.97
N LEU A 23 13.93 20.24 -18.69
CA LEU A 23 14.46 18.94 -18.29
C LEU A 23 13.66 17.79 -18.91
N VAL A 24 12.33 17.88 -18.95
CA VAL A 24 11.48 16.89 -19.64
C VAL A 24 11.79 16.88 -21.14
N SER A 25 11.96 18.04 -21.78
CA SER A 25 12.32 18.12 -23.20
C SER A 25 13.69 17.49 -23.51
N VAL A 26 14.66 17.56 -22.60
CA VAL A 26 16.03 17.07 -22.81
C VAL A 26 16.20 15.61 -22.39
N TYR A 27 15.61 15.22 -21.26
CA TYR A 27 15.80 13.90 -20.64
C TYR A 27 14.59 12.97 -20.80
N GLY A 28 13.50 13.43 -21.41
CA GLY A 28 12.25 12.69 -21.53
C GLY A 28 11.69 12.29 -20.16
N ASP A 29 11.13 11.08 -20.09
CA ASP A 29 10.49 10.58 -18.87
C ASP A 29 11.47 10.36 -17.71
N ARG A 30 12.77 10.26 -18.00
CA ARG A 30 13.79 10.18 -16.94
C ARG A 30 13.87 11.45 -16.09
N ALA A 31 13.38 12.59 -16.59
CA ALA A 31 13.28 13.82 -15.80
C ALA A 31 12.35 13.66 -14.59
N PHE A 32 11.32 12.81 -14.66
CA PHE A 32 10.38 12.62 -13.56
C PHE A 32 11.04 11.98 -12.33
N ARG A 33 12.19 11.32 -12.46
CA ARG A 33 12.98 10.83 -11.30
C ARG A 33 13.51 11.96 -10.43
N LEU A 34 13.51 13.19 -10.94
CA LEU A 34 13.93 14.38 -10.21
C LEU A 34 12.80 14.94 -9.32
N LEU A 35 11.54 14.59 -9.56
CA LEU A 35 10.41 15.06 -8.75
C LEU A 35 10.38 14.38 -7.38
N ALA A 36 10.18 15.16 -6.31
CA ALA A 36 9.88 14.61 -5.00
C ALA A 36 8.53 13.88 -5.02
N LYS A 37 8.48 12.62 -4.60
CA LYS A 37 7.24 11.82 -4.62
C LYS A 37 6.86 11.36 -3.22
N PHE A 38 5.57 11.23 -3.00
CA PHE A 38 5.00 10.68 -1.78
C PHE A 38 4.08 9.54 -2.20
N ILE A 39 4.55 8.31 -1.98
CA ILE A 39 3.85 7.11 -2.42
C ILE A 39 2.89 6.69 -1.31
N THR A 40 1.66 6.38 -1.68
CA THR A 40 0.59 6.01 -0.72
C THR A 40 0.02 4.62 -0.94
N HIS A 41 0.34 4.00 -2.08
CA HIS A 41 -0.19 2.70 -2.49
C HIS A 41 0.86 1.94 -3.29
N ASP A 42 1.54 1.02 -2.62
CA ASP A 42 2.59 0.21 -3.21
C ASP A 42 2.82 -1.06 -2.41
N HIS A 43 2.98 -2.19 -3.08
CA HIS A 43 2.91 -3.52 -2.47
C HIS A 43 4.29 -4.16 -2.32
N TRP A 44 4.69 -4.59 -1.10
CA TRP A 44 5.98 -5.27 -0.89
C TRP A 44 6.03 -6.70 -1.42
N ASP A 45 4.87 -7.34 -1.51
CA ASP A 45 4.70 -8.67 -2.06
C ASP A 45 4.62 -8.64 -3.60
N CYS A 46 4.30 -7.49 -4.20
CA CYS A 46 4.24 -7.32 -5.64
C CYS A 46 5.51 -6.66 -6.23
N ASP A 47 6.07 -5.63 -5.60
CA ASP A 47 7.21 -4.80 -6.09
C ASP A 47 8.57 -5.49 -5.88
N ASN A 48 8.76 -6.67 -6.47
CA ASN A 48 9.99 -7.45 -6.31
C ASN A 48 10.80 -7.57 -7.60
N ASN A 49 12.11 -7.37 -7.48
CA ASN A 49 13.01 -7.43 -8.62
C ASN A 49 13.00 -8.84 -9.23
N ALA A 50 12.55 -8.96 -10.49
CA ALA A 50 12.39 -10.25 -11.16
C ALA A 50 13.68 -11.09 -11.23
N GLU A 51 14.86 -10.45 -11.30
CA GLU A 51 16.16 -11.15 -11.25
C GLU A 51 16.39 -11.78 -9.88
N THR A 52 16.12 -11.03 -8.81
CA THR A 52 16.25 -11.52 -7.43
C THR A 52 15.24 -12.64 -7.15
N VAL A 53 13.99 -12.49 -7.57
CA VAL A 53 12.95 -13.52 -7.40
C VAL A 53 13.34 -14.80 -8.11
N LEU A 54 13.73 -14.72 -9.38
CA LEU A 54 14.13 -15.91 -10.14
C LEU A 54 15.37 -16.59 -9.57
N ALA A 55 16.35 -15.81 -9.10
CA ALA A 55 17.54 -16.34 -8.48
C ALA A 55 17.22 -17.06 -7.16
N LEU A 56 16.33 -16.53 -6.32
CA LEU A 56 15.88 -17.21 -5.11
C LEU A 56 15.06 -18.46 -5.42
N LEU A 57 14.16 -18.44 -6.42
CA LEU A 57 13.44 -19.64 -6.87
C LEU A 57 14.44 -20.74 -7.31
N PHE A 58 15.50 -20.36 -8.03
CA PHE A 58 16.58 -21.27 -8.42
C PHE A 58 17.32 -21.84 -7.22
N LEU A 59 17.77 -20.98 -6.29
CA LEU A 59 18.53 -21.39 -5.11
C LEU A 59 17.71 -22.29 -4.17
N ARG A 60 16.39 -22.13 -4.15
CA ARG A 60 15.45 -22.97 -3.38
C ARG A 60 14.98 -24.21 -4.11
N GLY A 61 15.29 -24.36 -5.41
CA GLY A 61 14.79 -25.46 -6.23
C GLY A 61 13.28 -25.44 -6.46
N LYS A 62 12.62 -24.28 -6.32
CA LYS A 62 11.16 -24.11 -6.51
C LYS A 62 10.86 -23.89 -8.01
N PHE A 63 10.88 -24.98 -8.78
CA PHE A 63 10.70 -24.96 -10.24
C PHE A 63 9.27 -25.29 -10.71
N ASP A 64 8.42 -25.77 -9.82
CA ASP A 64 7.04 -26.19 -10.07
C ASP A 64 6.13 -25.05 -10.51
N VAL A 65 6.42 -23.83 -10.06
CA VAL A 65 5.68 -22.61 -10.43
C VAL A 65 6.15 -21.97 -11.75
N LEU A 66 7.23 -22.49 -12.34
CA LEU A 66 7.89 -21.87 -13.49
C LEU A 66 7.54 -22.56 -14.82
N PRO A 67 7.46 -21.81 -15.94
CA PRO A 67 7.33 -22.38 -17.27
C PRO A 67 8.45 -23.39 -17.58
N LYS A 68 8.10 -24.48 -18.27
CA LYS A 68 9.06 -25.54 -18.64
C LYS A 68 10.30 -25.02 -19.37
N ASP A 69 10.13 -23.98 -20.18
CA ASP A 69 11.19 -23.41 -20.98
C ASP A 69 12.12 -22.47 -20.17
N VAL A 70 11.64 -21.91 -19.06
CA VAL A 70 12.46 -21.22 -18.02
C VAL A 70 13.26 -22.27 -17.25
N VAL A 71 12.59 -23.31 -16.73
CA VAL A 71 13.21 -24.40 -15.95
C VAL A 71 14.33 -25.09 -16.73
N LYS A 72 14.15 -25.29 -18.04
CA LYS A 72 15.19 -25.85 -18.92
C LYS A 72 16.52 -25.11 -18.80
N HIS A 73 16.49 -23.77 -18.79
CA HIS A 73 17.71 -22.95 -18.72
C HIS A 73 18.25 -22.85 -17.30
N LEU A 74 17.38 -22.77 -16.28
CA LEU A 74 17.81 -22.79 -14.89
C LEU A 74 18.56 -24.09 -14.53
N ARG A 75 18.12 -25.24 -15.04
CA ARG A 75 18.83 -26.52 -14.83
C ARG A 75 20.23 -26.57 -15.46
N ALA A 76 20.53 -25.69 -16.41
CA ALA A 76 21.83 -25.56 -17.04
C ALA A 76 22.72 -24.49 -16.36
N VAL A 77 22.25 -23.87 -15.27
CA VAL A 77 23.05 -22.92 -14.48
C VAL A 77 24.04 -23.70 -13.62
N GLU A 78 25.32 -23.52 -13.91
CA GLU A 78 26.43 -24.01 -13.11
C GLU A 78 27.07 -22.83 -12.36
N VAL A 79 27.16 -22.96 -11.04
CA VAL A 79 27.80 -22.00 -10.14
C VAL A 79 28.66 -22.73 -9.12
N ASP A 80 29.72 -22.07 -8.64
CA ASP A 80 30.58 -22.60 -7.59
C ASP A 80 29.78 -22.75 -6.28
N ARG A 81 29.63 -24.00 -5.84
CA ARG A 81 28.84 -24.36 -4.64
C ARG A 81 29.52 -23.98 -3.33
N SER A 82 30.77 -23.52 -3.35
CA SER A 82 31.45 -22.98 -2.18
C SER A 82 31.06 -21.54 -1.87
N LEU A 83 30.45 -20.83 -2.84
CA LEU A 83 29.95 -19.47 -2.65
C LEU A 83 28.69 -19.47 -1.77
N THR A 84 28.52 -18.42 -0.98
CA THR A 84 27.37 -18.21 -0.09
C THR A 84 26.84 -16.77 -0.19
N GLY A 85 25.60 -16.56 0.28
CA GLY A 85 24.95 -15.25 0.35
C GLY A 85 25.04 -14.46 -0.96
N ASP A 86 25.42 -13.18 -0.84
CA ASP A 86 25.56 -12.26 -1.97
C ASP A 86 26.52 -12.74 -3.07
N ALA A 87 27.58 -13.48 -2.72
CA ALA A 87 28.54 -13.95 -3.71
C ALA A 87 27.92 -15.03 -4.60
N LEU A 88 27.15 -15.95 -4.00
CA LEU A 88 26.38 -16.96 -4.72
C LEU A 88 25.30 -16.31 -5.58
N MET A 89 24.53 -15.37 -5.02
CA MET A 89 23.51 -14.62 -5.75
C MET A 89 24.09 -13.95 -7.00
N ARG A 90 25.21 -13.24 -6.85
CA ARG A 90 25.91 -12.60 -7.99
C ARG A 90 26.39 -13.62 -9.03
N ALA A 91 26.95 -14.75 -8.60
CA ALA A 91 27.41 -15.79 -9.52
C ALA A 91 26.26 -16.40 -10.33
N VAL A 92 25.09 -16.61 -9.71
CA VAL A 92 23.87 -17.04 -10.39
C VAL A 92 23.44 -15.99 -11.41
N CYS A 93 23.31 -14.72 -11.01
CA CYS A 93 22.84 -13.67 -11.91
C CYS A 93 23.79 -13.46 -13.11
N LEU A 94 25.11 -13.62 -12.95
CA LEU A 94 26.05 -13.47 -14.07
C LEU A 94 26.10 -14.68 -15.02
N ASN A 95 25.46 -15.80 -14.69
CA ASN A 95 25.46 -16.99 -15.54
C ASN A 95 24.66 -16.74 -16.84
N PRO A 96 25.21 -17.04 -18.04
CA PRO A 96 24.50 -16.82 -19.31
C PRO A 96 23.17 -17.58 -19.43
N ASN A 97 23.08 -18.81 -18.93
CA ASN A 97 21.83 -19.59 -18.94
C ASN A 97 20.79 -18.96 -18.02
N PHE A 98 21.23 -18.41 -16.88
CA PHE A 98 20.35 -17.65 -16.00
C PHE A 98 19.81 -16.40 -16.69
N GLN A 99 20.63 -15.65 -17.43
CA GLN A 99 20.16 -14.48 -18.17
C GLN A 99 19.14 -14.83 -19.27
N VAL A 100 19.29 -15.97 -19.94
CA VAL A 100 18.27 -16.48 -20.87
C VAL A 100 16.99 -16.87 -20.13
N ALA A 101 17.09 -17.52 -18.97
CA ALA A 101 15.96 -17.86 -18.12
C ALA A 101 15.23 -16.59 -17.64
N LEU A 102 15.97 -15.57 -17.20
CA LEU A 102 15.43 -14.28 -16.75
C LEU A 102 14.65 -13.57 -17.84
N ALA A 103 15.16 -13.52 -19.06
CA ALA A 103 14.44 -12.92 -20.18
C ALA A 103 13.11 -13.65 -20.49
N ARG A 104 13.06 -14.98 -20.30
CA ARG A 104 11.84 -15.78 -20.47
C ARG A 104 10.88 -15.62 -19.30
N TYR A 105 11.41 -15.64 -18.08
CA TYR A 105 10.66 -15.42 -16.85
C TYR A 105 9.99 -14.04 -16.86
N ARG A 106 10.70 -12.99 -17.29
CA ARG A 106 10.13 -11.66 -17.50
C ARG A 106 8.94 -11.67 -18.46
N ARG A 107 9.00 -12.39 -19.58
CA ARG A 107 7.86 -12.53 -20.51
C ARG A 107 6.70 -13.36 -19.95
N PHE A 108 6.97 -14.19 -18.94
CA PHE A 108 5.94 -14.98 -18.29
C PHE A 108 5.18 -14.17 -17.23
N ILE A 109 5.91 -13.42 -16.40
CA ILE A 109 5.32 -12.54 -15.39
C ILE A 109 4.78 -11.23 -15.99
N VAL A 110 5.41 -10.72 -17.06
CA VAL A 110 4.91 -9.65 -17.93
C VAL A 110 4.07 -10.27 -19.01
N GLN A 111 2.78 -10.39 -18.73
CA GLN A 111 1.82 -10.68 -19.77
C GLN A 111 1.50 -9.39 -20.54
N GLU A 112 0.87 -9.52 -21.71
CA GLU A 112 0.45 -8.33 -22.45
C GLU A 112 -0.67 -7.59 -21.68
N PRO A 113 -0.69 -6.23 -21.70
CA PRO A 113 -1.75 -5.46 -21.08
C PRO A 113 -3.15 -5.97 -21.47
N GLY A 114 -4.01 -6.15 -20.48
CA GLY A 114 -5.37 -6.67 -20.71
C GLY A 114 -5.51 -8.15 -21.04
N LYS A 115 -4.41 -8.91 -21.10
CA LYS A 115 -4.47 -10.39 -21.28
C LYS A 115 -4.49 -11.17 -19.96
N VAL A 116 -4.33 -10.50 -18.83
CA VAL A 116 -4.45 -11.06 -17.47
C VAL A 116 -5.62 -10.40 -16.80
N ASN A 117 -6.54 -11.19 -16.24
CA ASN A 117 -7.46 -10.65 -15.26
C ASN A 117 -6.74 -10.47 -13.91
N LEU A 118 -7.32 -9.68 -13.00
CA LEU A 118 -6.74 -9.39 -11.69
C LEU A 118 -6.44 -10.68 -10.88
N GLY A 119 -7.31 -11.69 -10.93
CA GLY A 119 -7.12 -12.95 -10.22
C GLY A 119 -5.89 -13.74 -10.67
N ASP A 120 -5.67 -13.85 -11.98
CA ASP A 120 -4.51 -14.52 -12.56
C ASP A 120 -3.20 -13.76 -12.24
N TYR A 121 -3.25 -12.42 -12.21
CA TYR A 121 -2.12 -11.59 -11.78
C TYR A 121 -1.76 -11.85 -10.32
N VAL A 122 -2.74 -11.79 -9.41
CA VAL A 122 -2.55 -12.08 -7.98
C VAL A 122 -1.97 -13.48 -7.77
N LYS A 123 -2.44 -14.47 -8.54
CA LYS A 123 -1.90 -15.83 -8.48
C LYS A 123 -0.42 -15.91 -8.87
N ILE A 124 0.00 -15.22 -9.94
CA ILE A 124 1.41 -15.19 -10.35
C ILE A 124 2.29 -14.60 -9.25
N ILE A 125 1.84 -13.50 -8.64
CA ILE A 125 2.56 -12.87 -7.52
C ILE A 125 2.68 -13.84 -6.33
N ALA A 126 1.59 -14.50 -5.94
CA ALA A 126 1.59 -15.46 -4.84
C ALA A 126 2.51 -16.65 -5.09
N ASP A 127 2.46 -17.23 -6.30
CA ASP A 127 3.26 -18.42 -6.64
C ASP A 127 4.77 -18.11 -6.78
N ASN A 128 5.14 -16.85 -7.09
CA ASN A 128 6.53 -16.49 -7.38
C ASN A 128 7.15 -15.57 -6.32
N ASN A 129 6.61 -14.36 -6.14
CA ASN A 129 7.19 -13.36 -5.24
C ASN A 129 7.04 -13.78 -3.78
N VAL A 130 5.81 -14.11 -3.36
CA VAL A 130 5.54 -14.51 -1.98
C VAL A 130 6.33 -15.78 -1.64
N ALA A 131 6.46 -16.72 -2.58
CA ALA A 131 7.20 -17.97 -2.41
C ALA A 131 8.69 -17.79 -2.05
N VAL A 132 9.28 -16.62 -2.34
CA VAL A 132 10.68 -16.28 -2.02
C VAL A 132 10.83 -15.22 -0.92
N MET A 133 9.74 -14.89 -0.24
CA MET A 133 9.70 -13.95 0.89
C MET A 133 9.19 -14.67 2.14
N GLN A 134 9.87 -15.76 2.55
CA GLN A 134 9.40 -16.64 3.62
C GLN A 134 10.38 -16.73 4.81
N THR A 135 11.50 -16.02 4.74
CA THR A 135 12.52 -15.95 5.79
C THR A 135 12.85 -14.50 6.12
N GLU A 136 13.38 -14.25 7.31
CA GLU A 136 13.80 -12.91 7.73
C GLU A 136 14.85 -12.31 6.78
N GLU A 137 15.81 -13.10 6.31
CA GLU A 137 16.85 -12.64 5.37
C GLU A 137 16.26 -12.16 4.04
N GLU A 138 15.30 -12.91 3.50
CA GLU A 138 14.61 -12.56 2.26
C GLU A 138 13.76 -11.30 2.41
N LEU A 139 12.98 -11.19 3.50
CA LEU A 139 12.20 -9.99 3.78
C LEU A 139 13.11 -8.76 3.86
N ARG A 140 14.23 -8.84 4.60
CA ARG A 140 15.21 -7.75 4.67
C ARG A 140 15.81 -7.40 3.31
N LEU A 141 16.14 -8.42 2.50
CA LEU A 141 16.69 -8.23 1.16
C LEU A 141 15.72 -7.42 0.28
N PHE A 142 14.47 -7.84 0.18
CA PHE A 142 13.47 -7.17 -0.65
C PHE A 142 13.13 -5.76 -0.14
N THR A 143 13.01 -5.57 1.18
CA THR A 143 12.82 -4.22 1.75
C THR A 143 13.97 -3.28 1.41
N ARG A 144 15.22 -3.72 1.54
CA ARG A 144 16.38 -2.89 1.18
C ARG A 144 16.43 -2.55 -0.30
N GLN A 145 16.11 -3.52 -1.16
CA GLN A 145 16.03 -3.28 -2.60
C GLN A 145 14.95 -2.26 -2.94
N ARG A 146 13.76 -2.36 -2.33
CA ARG A 146 12.68 -1.40 -2.53
C ARG A 146 13.08 0.00 -2.09
N ILE A 147 13.67 0.15 -0.90
CA ILE A 147 14.18 1.43 -0.39
C ILE A 147 15.18 2.04 -1.37
N ALA A 148 16.13 1.24 -1.88
CA ALA A 148 17.12 1.70 -2.85
C ALA A 148 16.47 2.23 -4.13
N ARG A 149 15.44 1.55 -4.66
CA ARG A 149 14.66 2.02 -5.82
C ARG A 149 13.93 3.33 -5.51
N ALA A 150 13.23 3.41 -4.38
CA ALA A 150 12.53 4.61 -3.94
C ALA A 150 13.47 5.83 -3.83
N VAL A 151 14.69 5.64 -3.30
CA VAL A 151 15.71 6.71 -3.26
C VAL A 151 16.12 7.16 -4.66
N ALA A 152 16.28 6.23 -5.61
CA ALA A 152 16.63 6.52 -7.00
C ALA A 152 15.51 7.25 -7.75
N GLU A 153 14.26 7.10 -7.30
CA GLU A 153 13.08 7.80 -7.82
C GLU A 153 12.75 9.11 -7.07
N ASN A 154 13.61 9.50 -6.12
CA ASN A 154 13.41 10.69 -5.28
C ASN A 154 12.13 10.66 -4.44
N VAL A 155 11.72 9.48 -3.97
CA VAL A 155 10.65 9.33 -2.97
C VAL A 155 11.06 9.99 -1.66
N GLN A 156 10.13 10.76 -1.07
CA GLN A 156 10.30 11.55 0.15
C GLN A 156 9.39 11.09 1.30
N GLY A 157 8.47 10.17 1.03
CA GLY A 157 7.61 9.52 2.01
C GLY A 157 6.87 8.38 1.35
N MET A 158 6.60 7.31 2.11
CA MET A 158 6.02 6.09 1.54
C MET A 158 5.10 5.38 2.54
N VAL A 159 3.90 5.05 2.11
CA VAL A 159 3.08 3.98 2.68
C VAL A 159 3.37 2.73 1.86
N TRP A 160 3.84 1.68 2.52
CA TRP A 160 4.19 0.40 1.88
C TRP A 160 3.32 -0.69 2.45
N ARG A 161 2.60 -1.40 1.59
CA ARG A 161 1.53 -2.33 1.96
C ARG A 161 1.83 -3.77 1.58
N GLY A 162 1.13 -4.72 2.20
CA GLY A 162 1.18 -6.13 1.82
C GLY A 162 0.53 -7.03 2.86
N ALA A 163 0.40 -8.31 2.54
CA ALA A 163 -0.27 -9.30 3.39
C ALA A 163 0.74 -10.01 4.32
N PRO A 164 0.95 -9.57 5.57
CA PRO A 164 2.00 -10.14 6.43
C PRO A 164 1.82 -11.65 6.65
N LEU A 165 0.57 -12.11 6.69
CA LEU A 165 0.22 -13.49 6.95
C LEU A 165 0.54 -14.44 5.78
N TYR A 166 0.81 -13.92 4.58
CA TYR A 166 1.25 -14.69 3.40
C TYR A 166 2.74 -15.07 3.47
N HIS A 167 3.49 -14.45 4.37
CA HIS A 167 4.93 -14.65 4.54
C HIS A 167 5.27 -15.58 5.72
N THR A 168 4.33 -16.46 6.09
CA THR A 168 4.43 -17.32 7.29
C THR A 168 4.60 -18.81 6.98
N ALA A 169 4.71 -19.18 5.69
CA ALA A 169 4.71 -20.57 5.25
C ALA A 169 5.94 -21.37 5.71
N GLU A 170 7.06 -20.69 6.00
CA GLU A 170 8.30 -21.33 6.44
C GLU A 170 8.69 -20.98 7.89
N GLY A 171 7.67 -20.76 8.73
CA GLY A 171 7.82 -20.73 10.19
C GLY A 171 7.92 -19.33 10.80
N LEU A 172 7.90 -18.27 9.99
CA LEU A 172 7.73 -16.91 10.51
C LEU A 172 6.33 -16.73 11.10
N SER A 173 6.23 -16.00 12.21
CA SER A 173 4.94 -15.49 12.69
C SER A 173 4.56 -14.19 11.95
N GLY A 174 3.29 -13.78 12.03
CA GLY A 174 2.89 -12.45 11.53
C GLY A 174 3.66 -11.31 12.21
N ASP A 175 3.96 -11.46 13.50
CA ASP A 175 4.78 -10.52 14.26
C ASP A 175 6.22 -10.45 13.74
N ASP A 176 6.82 -11.59 13.38
CA ASP A 176 8.16 -11.61 12.77
C ASP A 176 8.18 -10.85 11.45
N VAL A 177 7.19 -11.08 10.59
CA VAL A 177 7.10 -10.42 9.29
C VAL A 177 7.00 -8.90 9.46
N VAL A 178 6.05 -8.42 10.28
CA VAL A 178 5.85 -6.97 10.49
C VAL A 178 7.07 -6.35 11.16
N ARG A 179 7.64 -7.00 12.18
CA ARG A 179 8.85 -6.52 12.88
C ARG A 179 10.02 -6.35 11.92
N VAL A 180 10.33 -7.38 11.12
CA VAL A 180 11.48 -7.38 10.20
C VAL A 180 11.37 -6.25 9.18
N ILE A 181 10.19 -6.11 8.56
CA ILE A 181 9.93 -5.06 7.58
C ILE A 181 10.00 -3.68 8.24
N ALA A 182 9.37 -3.50 9.41
CA ALA A 182 9.36 -2.24 10.15
C ALA A 182 10.78 -1.78 10.51
N GLU A 183 11.63 -2.68 10.98
CA GLU A 183 13.03 -2.37 11.33
C GLU A 183 13.85 -1.87 10.13
N GLU A 184 13.63 -2.41 8.92
CA GLU A 184 14.30 -1.92 7.72
C GLU A 184 13.68 -0.61 7.22
N CYS A 185 12.36 -0.44 7.33
CA CYS A 185 11.67 0.82 7.03
C CYS A 185 12.15 1.98 7.91
N ASP A 186 12.44 1.74 9.20
CA ASP A 186 12.97 2.77 10.10
C ASP A 186 14.41 3.20 9.74
N ARG A 187 15.14 2.39 8.98
CA ARG A 187 16.47 2.74 8.43
C ARG A 187 16.38 3.51 7.11
N ALA A 188 15.19 3.68 6.53
CA ALA A 188 15.03 4.41 5.29
C ALA A 188 15.38 5.90 5.46
N PRO A 189 15.96 6.55 4.43
CA PRO A 189 16.32 7.98 4.52
C PRO A 189 15.11 8.92 4.47
N PHE A 190 13.91 8.38 4.20
CA PHE A 190 12.64 9.09 4.19
C PHE A 190 11.63 8.37 5.12
N PRO A 191 10.59 9.06 5.62
CA PRO A 191 9.57 8.43 6.44
C PRO A 191 8.84 7.31 5.69
N MET A 192 8.81 6.12 6.30
CA MET A 192 8.02 4.98 5.85
C MET A 192 7.01 4.57 6.92
N VAL A 193 5.82 4.18 6.46
CA VAL A 193 4.75 3.59 7.25
C VAL A 193 4.23 2.33 6.56
N LEU A 194 3.86 1.35 7.36
CA LEU A 194 3.29 0.09 6.90
C LEU A 194 1.77 0.15 6.86
N GLU A 195 1.25 -0.62 5.93
CA GLU A 195 -0.16 -0.89 5.74
C GLU A 195 -0.35 -2.40 5.62
N LEU A 196 -1.18 -2.98 6.48
CA LEU A 196 -1.34 -4.43 6.55
C LEU A 196 -2.61 -4.85 5.83
N CYS A 197 -2.47 -5.68 4.80
CA CYS A 197 -3.59 -6.14 3.99
C CYS A 197 -4.21 -7.42 4.56
N ALA A 198 -5.54 -7.45 4.65
CA ALA A 198 -6.33 -8.67 4.63
C ALA A 198 -6.78 -8.95 3.18
N LEU A 199 -6.81 -10.22 2.76
CA LEU A 199 -7.08 -10.55 1.37
C LEU A 199 -8.52 -11.05 1.18
N ARG A 200 -9.22 -10.48 0.20
CA ARG A 200 -10.63 -10.76 -0.12
C ARG A 200 -11.03 -12.23 -0.14
N HIS A 201 -10.23 -13.07 -0.78
CA HIS A 201 -10.54 -14.48 -0.94
C HIS A 201 -10.45 -15.28 0.36
N GLU A 202 -9.74 -14.79 1.38
CA GLU A 202 -9.67 -15.43 2.70
C GLU A 202 -11.04 -15.39 3.42
N ALA A 203 -11.89 -14.40 3.10
CA ALA A 203 -13.24 -14.27 3.64
C ALA A 203 -14.15 -15.45 3.31
N ARG A 204 -13.82 -16.24 2.28
CA ARG A 204 -14.61 -17.41 1.86
C ARG A 204 -13.92 -18.74 2.09
N VAL A 205 -12.78 -18.73 2.78
CA VAL A 205 -12.02 -19.95 3.09
C VAL A 205 -12.18 -20.23 4.60
N PRO A 206 -12.96 -21.24 5.01
CA PRO A 206 -13.26 -21.52 6.43
C PRO A 206 -12.05 -21.52 7.36
N VAL A 207 -10.93 -22.10 6.92
CA VAL A 207 -9.69 -22.20 7.72
C VAL A 207 -8.90 -20.89 7.81
N LEU A 208 -9.30 -19.84 7.08
CA LEU A 208 -8.66 -18.53 7.03
C LEU A 208 -9.58 -17.40 7.53
N HIS A 209 -10.77 -17.71 8.05
CA HIS A 209 -11.73 -16.68 8.50
C HIS A 209 -11.19 -15.77 9.61
N ASP A 210 -10.16 -16.19 10.35
CA ASP A 210 -9.52 -15.39 11.41
C ASP A 210 -8.41 -14.45 10.90
N ARG A 211 -8.15 -14.41 9.58
CA ARG A 211 -7.05 -13.61 9.01
C ARG A 211 -7.26 -12.11 9.17
N ALA A 212 -8.47 -11.59 8.93
CA ALA A 212 -8.77 -10.18 9.16
C ALA A 212 -8.57 -9.78 10.64
N GLU A 213 -9.00 -10.63 11.58
CA GLU A 213 -8.78 -10.45 13.02
C GLU A 213 -7.28 -10.41 13.35
N LYS A 214 -6.49 -11.35 12.83
CA LYS A 214 -5.04 -11.40 13.06
C LYS A 214 -4.31 -10.19 12.48
N VAL A 215 -4.73 -9.69 11.32
CA VAL A 215 -4.18 -8.46 10.71
C VAL A 215 -4.53 -7.24 11.58
N ALA A 216 -5.79 -7.12 12.03
CA ALA A 216 -6.22 -6.09 12.96
C ALA A 216 -5.39 -6.10 14.26
N ASP A 217 -5.10 -7.28 14.80
CA ASP A 217 -4.28 -7.42 16.00
C ASP A 217 -2.82 -6.97 15.77
N LEU A 218 -2.24 -7.26 14.60
CA LEU A 218 -0.92 -6.73 14.22
C LEU A 218 -0.96 -5.20 14.12
N CYS A 219 -2.01 -4.62 13.53
CA CYS A 219 -2.20 -3.17 13.48
C CYS A 219 -2.26 -2.54 14.87
N ILE A 220 -2.90 -3.20 15.85
CA ILE A 220 -2.96 -2.76 17.25
C ILE A 220 -1.59 -2.88 17.93
N ARG A 221 -0.82 -3.94 17.67
CA ARG A 221 0.50 -4.16 18.31
C ARG A 221 1.57 -3.20 17.80
N PHE A 222 1.62 -2.96 16.48
CA PHE A 222 2.71 -2.21 15.84
C PHE A 222 2.37 -0.73 15.57
N THR A 223 1.90 0.00 16.59
CA THR A 223 1.37 1.38 16.42
C THR A 223 2.38 2.43 15.96
N ASP A 224 3.68 2.18 16.10
CA ASP A 224 4.75 3.10 15.63
C ASP A 224 5.10 2.91 14.15
N SER A 225 4.82 1.73 13.61
CA SER A 225 5.25 1.33 12.27
C SER A 225 4.08 1.19 11.31
N VAL A 226 2.91 0.77 11.80
CA VAL A 226 1.71 0.54 11.00
C VAL A 226 0.77 1.74 11.12
N GLY A 227 0.35 2.30 10.00
CA GLY A 227 -0.60 3.41 9.90
C GLY A 227 -1.96 3.00 9.33
N TYR A 228 -2.00 1.89 8.59
CA TYR A 228 -3.16 1.54 7.79
C TYR A 228 -3.45 0.05 7.89
N MET A 229 -4.71 -0.30 7.67
CA MET A 229 -5.16 -1.65 7.41
C MET A 229 -5.95 -1.61 6.10
N ASP A 230 -5.77 -2.59 5.23
CA ASP A 230 -6.30 -2.59 3.86
C ASP A 230 -7.05 -3.90 3.55
N PHE A 231 -7.96 -3.83 2.59
CA PHE A 231 -8.68 -4.95 2.01
C PHE A 231 -8.37 -5.05 0.52
N ALA A 232 -7.54 -6.02 0.15
CA ALA A 232 -6.91 -6.11 -1.17
C ALA A 232 -7.24 -7.43 -1.91
N ALA A 233 -6.59 -7.65 -3.05
CA ALA A 233 -6.76 -8.76 -4.00
C ALA A 233 -8.03 -8.66 -4.87
N ASP A 234 -8.46 -9.79 -5.44
CA ASP A 234 -9.50 -9.89 -6.48
C ASP A 234 -10.84 -9.28 -6.07
N GLU A 235 -11.06 -8.01 -6.43
CA GLU A 235 -12.32 -7.30 -6.20
C GLU A 235 -13.46 -7.90 -7.03
N THR A 236 -13.21 -8.28 -8.29
CA THR A 236 -14.24 -8.78 -9.20
C THR A 236 -14.97 -10.00 -8.65
N SER A 237 -14.24 -10.95 -8.06
CA SER A 237 -14.83 -12.18 -7.51
C SER A 237 -15.38 -12.04 -6.08
N PHE A 238 -14.94 -11.02 -5.34
CA PHE A 238 -15.16 -10.89 -3.89
C PHE A 238 -15.57 -9.46 -3.49
N HIS A 239 -16.69 -8.98 -4.03
CA HIS A 239 -17.26 -7.65 -3.77
C HIS A 239 -18.60 -7.67 -3.00
N SER A 240 -18.97 -8.78 -2.37
CA SER A 240 -20.26 -8.84 -1.66
C SER A 240 -20.20 -8.07 -0.34
N ARG A 241 -21.36 -7.64 0.16
CA ARG A 241 -21.47 -7.04 1.51
C ARG A 241 -20.89 -7.95 2.60
N GLU A 242 -20.98 -9.26 2.44
CA GLU A 242 -20.43 -10.23 3.39
C GLU A 242 -18.89 -10.25 3.36
N ASP A 243 -18.30 -10.18 2.17
CA ASP A 243 -16.83 -10.06 2.01
C ASP A 243 -16.33 -8.76 2.69
N TYR A 244 -17.03 -7.64 2.50
CA TYR A 244 -16.71 -6.38 3.19
C TYR A 244 -16.96 -6.44 4.69
N ARG A 245 -18.04 -7.09 5.15
CA ARG A 245 -18.32 -7.29 6.58
C ARG A 245 -17.14 -7.99 7.26
N TRP A 246 -16.66 -9.08 6.67
CA TRP A 246 -15.56 -9.89 7.21
C TRP A 246 -14.34 -9.03 7.57
N TYR A 247 -14.01 -8.07 6.71
CA TYR A 247 -12.90 -7.14 6.90
C TYR A 247 -13.26 -5.96 7.83
N LEU A 248 -14.35 -5.25 7.52
CA LEU A 248 -14.66 -3.95 8.12
C LEU A 248 -14.92 -4.03 9.63
N ILE A 249 -15.49 -5.12 10.13
CA ILE A 249 -15.72 -5.27 11.58
C ILE A 249 -14.38 -5.22 12.34
N ASP A 250 -13.35 -5.92 11.86
CA ASP A 250 -12.05 -5.99 12.52
C ASP A 250 -11.19 -4.74 12.25
N ALA A 251 -11.33 -4.11 11.08
CA ALA A 251 -10.72 -2.82 10.81
C ALA A 251 -11.29 -1.71 11.73
N VAL A 252 -12.61 -1.68 11.95
CA VAL A 252 -13.25 -0.76 12.90
C VAL A 252 -12.81 -1.06 14.34
N ARG A 253 -12.69 -2.33 14.73
CA ARG A 253 -12.16 -2.73 16.05
C ARG A 253 -10.74 -2.20 16.25
N ALA A 254 -9.84 -2.44 15.30
CA ALA A 254 -8.47 -1.97 15.36
C ALA A 254 -8.39 -0.44 15.42
N TRP A 255 -9.18 0.25 14.58
CA TRP A 255 -9.31 1.69 14.62
C TRP A 255 -9.72 2.20 16.01
N THR A 256 -10.71 1.55 16.62
CA THR A 256 -11.29 1.96 17.91
C THR A 256 -10.27 1.87 19.04
N VAL A 257 -9.59 0.72 19.15
CA VAL A 257 -8.53 0.52 20.15
C VAL A 257 -7.38 1.52 19.93
N ARG A 258 -6.99 1.71 18.67
CA ARG A 258 -5.90 2.62 18.31
C ARG A 258 -6.20 4.09 18.51
N LEU A 259 -7.45 4.50 18.31
CA LEU A 259 -7.88 5.84 18.66
C LEU A 259 -7.72 6.08 20.17
N ALA A 260 -8.10 5.12 21.01
CA ALA A 260 -7.89 5.21 22.46
C ALA A 260 -6.40 5.25 22.87
N LEU A 261 -5.50 4.74 22.03
CA LEU A 261 -4.04 4.89 22.18
C LEU A 261 -3.52 6.26 21.72
N GLY A 262 -4.37 7.13 21.17
CA GLY A 262 -3.99 8.42 20.58
C GLY A 262 -3.29 8.29 19.22
N ARG A 263 -3.44 7.14 18.56
CA ARG A 263 -2.76 6.81 17.29
C ARG A 263 -3.72 6.11 16.34
N PRO A 264 -4.76 6.80 15.85
CA PRO A 264 -5.81 6.18 15.05
C PRO A 264 -5.22 5.41 13.87
N LEU A 265 -5.92 4.35 13.46
CA LEU A 265 -5.64 3.63 12.22
C LEU A 265 -6.31 4.37 11.06
N VAL A 266 -5.85 4.19 9.83
CA VAL A 266 -6.66 4.46 8.64
C VAL A 266 -7.15 3.13 8.10
N ILE A 267 -8.45 3.02 7.84
CA ILE A 267 -9.05 1.87 7.16
C ILE A 267 -8.97 2.18 5.67
N ASP A 268 -8.11 1.49 4.94
CA ASP A 268 -8.10 1.50 3.48
C ASP A 268 -8.94 0.33 2.94
N THR A 269 -9.42 0.46 1.72
CA THR A 269 -10.05 -0.62 0.98
C THR A 269 -9.75 -0.40 -0.48
N HIS A 270 -9.17 -1.40 -1.15
CA HIS A 270 -9.29 -1.44 -2.61
C HIS A 270 -10.76 -1.44 -2.93
N MET A 271 -11.26 -0.45 -3.65
CA MET A 271 -12.67 -0.39 -4.02
C MET A 271 -12.81 0.52 -5.22
N GLY A 272 -13.61 0.13 -6.19
CA GLY A 272 -13.79 0.91 -7.39
C GLY A 272 -12.63 0.76 -8.36
N GLU A 273 -11.86 -0.33 -8.30
CA GLU A 273 -10.79 -0.61 -9.26
C GLU A 273 -11.36 -1.31 -10.49
N THR A 274 -11.91 -2.50 -10.30
CA THR A 274 -12.51 -3.36 -11.33
C THR A 274 -14.04 -3.32 -11.30
N VAL A 275 -14.63 -3.03 -10.14
CA VAL A 275 -16.09 -3.02 -9.96
C VAL A 275 -16.59 -1.59 -9.77
N ALA A 276 -17.72 -1.24 -10.37
CA ALA A 276 -18.34 0.06 -10.15
C ALA A 276 -18.84 0.18 -8.70
N VAL A 277 -18.55 1.30 -8.03
CA VAL A 277 -19.03 1.53 -6.67
C VAL A 277 -20.51 1.91 -6.71
N GLY A 278 -21.37 1.07 -6.14
CA GLY A 278 -22.81 1.27 -6.10
C GLY A 278 -23.27 2.16 -4.94
N ASP A 279 -24.55 2.50 -4.91
CA ASP A 279 -25.14 3.25 -3.78
C ASP A 279 -25.09 2.46 -2.47
N SER A 280 -25.23 1.13 -2.54
CA SER A 280 -25.11 0.26 -1.37
C SER A 280 -23.71 0.28 -0.76
N ASP A 281 -22.67 0.35 -1.61
CA ASP A 281 -21.27 0.36 -1.18
C ASP A 281 -20.97 1.70 -0.50
N ARG A 282 -21.38 2.81 -1.15
CA ARG A 282 -21.30 4.15 -0.56
C ARG A 282 -22.02 4.24 0.76
N GLN A 283 -23.26 3.78 0.83
CA GLN A 283 -24.05 3.80 2.06
C GLN A 283 -23.38 3.00 3.18
N MET A 284 -22.79 1.84 2.86
CA MET A 284 -22.05 1.05 3.84
C MET A 284 -20.84 1.83 4.38
N LEU A 285 -20.04 2.44 3.51
CA LEU A 285 -18.89 3.24 3.94
C LEU A 285 -19.30 4.49 4.72
N ASP A 286 -20.40 5.16 4.32
CA ASP A 286 -20.97 6.31 5.04
C ASP A 286 -21.41 5.88 6.46
N GLN A 287 -22.04 4.71 6.60
CA GLN A 287 -22.43 4.15 7.89
C GLN A 287 -21.21 3.85 8.77
N VAL A 288 -20.14 3.28 8.19
CA VAL A 288 -18.88 3.02 8.90
C VAL A 288 -18.26 4.33 9.38
N GLU A 289 -18.13 5.34 8.53
CA GLU A 289 -17.60 6.66 8.93
C GLU A 289 -18.45 7.32 10.02
N ALA A 290 -19.78 7.24 9.91
CA ALA A 290 -20.69 7.76 10.93
C ALA A 290 -20.50 7.03 12.28
N LEU A 291 -20.27 5.72 12.26
CA LEU A 291 -19.93 4.95 13.45
C LEU A 291 -18.60 5.41 14.04
N LEU A 292 -17.55 5.55 13.24
CA LEU A 292 -16.22 5.98 13.71
C LEU A 292 -16.30 7.36 14.38
N GLN A 293 -17.09 8.29 13.83
CA GLN A 293 -17.37 9.56 14.48
C GLN A 293 -18.17 9.42 15.80
N LYS A 294 -19.16 8.51 15.86
CA LYS A 294 -19.91 8.21 17.10
C LYS A 294 -18.95 7.69 18.18
N LEU A 295 -18.08 6.75 17.83
CA LEU A 295 -17.08 6.15 18.73
C LEU A 295 -16.12 7.21 19.28
N ALA A 296 -15.57 8.10 18.44
CA ALA A 296 -14.70 9.18 18.89
C ALA A 296 -15.39 10.13 19.89
N ARG A 297 -16.67 10.48 19.63
CA ARG A 297 -17.47 11.30 20.55
C ARG A 297 -17.74 10.58 21.87
N ASN A 298 -18.06 9.29 21.80
CA ASN A 298 -18.28 8.44 22.96
C ASN A 298 -17.03 8.35 23.84
N MET A 299 -15.85 8.13 23.25
CA MET A 299 -14.56 8.15 23.96
C MET A 299 -14.27 9.50 24.62
N ALA A 300 -14.57 10.61 23.95
CA ALA A 300 -14.46 11.95 24.56
C ALA A 300 -15.46 12.13 25.72
N GLY A 301 -16.60 11.45 25.68
CA GLY A 301 -17.55 11.36 26.79
C GLY A 301 -17.03 10.50 27.94
N LEU A 302 -16.44 9.35 27.65
CA LEU A 302 -15.83 8.42 28.61
C LEU A 302 -14.73 9.08 29.43
N ALA A 303 -13.92 9.93 28.79
CA ALA A 303 -12.90 10.74 29.47
C ALA A 303 -13.47 11.65 30.58
N ARG A 304 -14.77 11.97 30.51
CA ARG A 304 -15.49 12.79 31.51
C ARG A 304 -16.35 11.96 32.46
N ARG A 305 -16.79 10.78 32.04
CA ARG A 305 -17.72 9.90 32.77
C ARG A 305 -17.37 8.44 32.49
N ALA A 306 -16.75 7.77 33.47
CA ALA A 306 -16.18 6.43 33.30
C ALA A 306 -17.21 5.33 32.98
N ASP A 307 -18.48 5.56 33.26
CA ASP A 307 -19.61 4.65 33.06
C ASP A 307 -20.29 4.77 31.69
N GLY A 308 -19.88 5.72 30.84
CA GLY A 308 -20.45 5.90 29.50
C GLY A 308 -20.25 4.67 28.60
N ASP A 309 -20.95 4.56 27.47
CA ASP A 309 -20.73 3.46 26.53
C ASP A 309 -19.65 3.80 25.49
N VAL A 310 -18.88 2.79 25.05
CA VAL A 310 -18.02 2.91 23.86
C VAL A 310 -18.91 2.86 22.62
N GLY A 311 -19.84 1.90 22.55
CA GLY A 311 -20.81 1.72 21.45
C GLY A 311 -20.24 1.06 20.20
N LEU A 312 -19.15 0.29 20.32
CA LEU A 312 -18.52 -0.47 19.23
C LEU A 312 -19.40 -1.64 18.83
N VAL A 313 -19.82 -2.46 19.80
CA VAL A 313 -20.61 -3.68 19.52
C VAL A 313 -21.96 -3.31 18.91
N GLU A 314 -22.74 -2.47 19.59
CA GLU A 314 -24.05 -1.97 19.11
C GLU A 314 -23.94 -1.35 17.71
N GLY A 315 -22.91 -0.52 17.50
CA GLY A 315 -22.68 0.16 16.25
C GLY A 315 -22.41 -0.79 15.08
N LEU A 316 -21.56 -1.80 15.29
CA LEU A 316 -21.27 -2.79 14.26
C LEU A 316 -22.47 -3.69 13.99
N GLU A 317 -23.23 -4.10 15.01
CA GLU A 317 -24.45 -4.90 14.81
C GLU A 317 -25.53 -4.14 14.04
N THR A 318 -25.60 -2.82 14.22
CA THR A 318 -26.52 -1.95 13.45
C THR A 318 -26.19 -1.95 11.95
N ILE A 319 -24.90 -2.00 11.60
CA ILE A 319 -24.46 -1.93 10.21
C ILE A 319 -24.48 -3.34 9.57
N PHE A 320 -23.94 -4.33 10.27
CA PHE A 320 -23.60 -5.64 9.69
C PHE A 320 -24.45 -6.80 10.23
N GLY A 321 -25.43 -6.53 11.09
CA GLY A 321 -26.23 -7.54 11.78
C GLY A 321 -25.52 -8.12 13.01
N SER A 322 -26.25 -8.92 13.78
CA SER A 322 -25.76 -9.52 15.02
C SER A 322 -24.45 -10.28 14.84
N PHE A 323 -23.58 -10.20 15.84
CA PHE A 323 -22.41 -11.05 15.90
C PHE A 323 -22.77 -12.50 16.18
N SER A 324 -21.97 -13.42 15.66
CA SER A 324 -21.98 -14.80 16.14
C SER A 324 -21.42 -14.90 17.57
N GLU A 325 -21.72 -16.00 18.26
CA GLU A 325 -21.17 -16.31 19.59
C GLU A 325 -19.63 -16.36 19.60
N ALA A 326 -19.00 -16.66 18.46
CA ALA A 326 -17.54 -16.68 18.33
C ALA A 326 -16.95 -15.29 18.11
N GLU A 327 -17.67 -14.39 17.44
CA GLU A 327 -17.20 -13.03 17.14
C GLU A 327 -17.39 -12.09 18.34
N LYS A 328 -18.54 -12.15 19.01
CA LYS A 328 -18.92 -11.16 20.02
C LYS A 328 -17.87 -10.92 21.13
N PRO A 329 -17.24 -11.97 21.72
CA PRO A 329 -16.29 -11.78 22.82
C PRO A 329 -15.11 -10.87 22.50
N ARG A 330 -14.57 -10.90 21.27
CA ARG A 330 -13.40 -10.06 20.92
C ARG A 330 -13.74 -8.57 20.80
N PHE A 331 -14.97 -8.23 20.41
CA PHE A 331 -15.43 -6.85 20.34
C PHE A 331 -15.76 -6.29 21.73
N GLU A 332 -16.38 -7.10 22.59
CA GLU A 332 -16.58 -6.75 24.00
C GLU A 332 -15.25 -6.54 24.73
N ALA A 333 -14.26 -7.41 24.49
CA ALA A 333 -12.91 -7.25 25.02
C ALA A 333 -12.25 -5.94 24.53
N ALA A 334 -12.47 -5.55 23.27
CA ALA A 334 -11.98 -4.28 22.74
C ALA A 334 -12.60 -3.06 23.43
N GLU A 335 -13.90 -3.10 23.76
CA GLU A 335 -14.54 -2.01 24.52
C GLU A 335 -13.98 -1.89 25.95
N VAL A 336 -13.76 -3.04 26.61
CA VAL A 336 -13.11 -3.07 27.93
C VAL A 336 -11.71 -2.46 27.86
N GLU A 337 -10.93 -2.81 26.83
CA GLU A 337 -9.59 -2.28 26.63
C GLU A 337 -9.61 -0.77 26.37
N VAL A 338 -10.53 -0.27 25.53
CA VAL A 338 -10.72 1.16 25.29
C VAL A 338 -10.98 1.91 26.60
N ARG A 339 -11.89 1.40 27.44
CA ARG A 339 -12.17 2.01 28.76
C ARG A 339 -10.93 2.04 29.64
N ARG A 340 -10.17 0.93 29.68
CA ARG A 340 -8.93 0.83 30.45
C ARG A 340 -7.88 1.84 29.95
N LEU A 341 -7.72 1.99 28.65
CA LEU A 341 -6.79 2.95 28.03
C LEU A 341 -7.18 4.39 28.35
N ILE A 342 -8.45 4.75 28.16
CA ILE A 342 -8.95 6.10 28.46
C ILE A 342 -8.81 6.41 29.96
N ALA A 343 -9.14 5.46 30.84
CA ALA A 343 -9.01 5.65 32.28
C ALA A 343 -7.54 5.84 32.73
N SER A 344 -6.61 5.13 32.10
CA SER A 344 -5.19 5.16 32.48
C SER A 344 -4.39 6.30 31.84
N ARG A 345 -4.77 6.76 30.65
CA ARG A 345 -4.00 7.75 29.87
C ARG A 345 -4.74 9.07 29.65
N GLY A 346 -6.02 9.14 30.00
CA GLY A 346 -6.92 10.17 29.52
C GLY A 346 -7.22 9.99 28.03
N PHE A 347 -8.06 10.87 27.50
CA PHE A 347 -8.35 10.91 26.08
C PHE A 347 -8.69 12.33 25.65
N THR A 348 -7.90 12.84 24.71
CA THR A 348 -8.14 14.13 24.06
C THR A 348 -8.26 13.87 22.57
N ALA A 349 -9.49 13.73 22.08
CA ALA A 349 -9.71 13.86 20.65
C ALA A 349 -9.72 15.36 20.32
N ASP A 350 -8.76 15.82 19.53
CA ASP A 350 -8.88 17.11 18.85
C ASP A 350 -9.94 16.99 17.75
N LEU A 351 -11.20 16.99 18.17
CA LEU A 351 -12.37 16.95 17.28
C LEU A 351 -12.59 18.31 16.59
N LYS A 352 -11.87 19.37 17.00
CA LYS A 352 -12.10 20.76 16.54
C LYS A 352 -11.04 21.27 15.56
N GLY A 353 -9.84 20.69 15.55
CA GLY A 353 -8.70 21.09 14.71
C GLY A 353 -8.81 20.72 13.22
N GLY A 354 -9.81 19.92 12.83
CA GLY A 354 -10.34 19.87 11.45
C GLY A 354 -9.40 19.46 10.31
N LYS A 355 -8.14 19.07 10.55
CA LYS A 355 -7.21 18.73 9.48
C LYS A 355 -6.41 17.47 9.84
N ALA A 356 -6.58 16.44 9.01
CA ALA A 356 -5.90 15.12 8.97
C ALA A 356 -6.56 13.94 9.71
N MET A 357 -7.36 14.13 10.78
CA MET A 357 -7.84 12.99 11.60
C MET A 357 -9.25 12.43 11.27
N PHE A 358 -9.91 12.87 10.20
CA PHE A 358 -11.35 12.58 9.97
C PHE A 358 -11.72 11.74 8.74
N PHE A 359 -10.76 11.28 7.93
CA PHE A 359 -11.06 10.32 6.85
C PHE A 359 -10.52 8.97 7.24
N SER A 360 -11.32 8.26 8.03
CA SER A 360 -10.98 6.93 8.49
C SER A 360 -11.12 5.88 7.39
N VAL A 361 -11.82 6.19 6.30
CA VAL A 361 -11.94 5.32 5.12
C VAL A 361 -11.21 5.94 3.93
N PHE A 362 -10.20 5.24 3.45
CA PHE A 362 -9.42 5.54 2.26
C PHE A 362 -9.81 4.55 1.15
N LEU A 363 -9.71 4.96 -0.12
CA LEU A 363 -9.96 4.06 -1.25
C LEU A 363 -8.68 3.78 -2.03
N GLY A 364 -8.24 2.52 -2.02
CA GLY A 364 -7.29 2.00 -3.00
C GLY A 364 -7.91 2.04 -4.39
N HIS A 365 -7.23 2.68 -5.34
CA HIS A 365 -7.71 3.05 -6.67
C HIS A 365 -8.89 4.05 -6.66
N GLY A 366 -10.11 3.62 -6.31
CA GLY A 366 -11.29 4.50 -6.27
C GLY A 366 -11.66 5.12 -7.62
N ILE A 367 -11.22 4.52 -8.74
CA ILE A 367 -11.35 5.12 -10.08
C ILE A 367 -12.79 5.07 -10.60
N ASN A 368 -13.60 4.14 -10.09
CA ASN A 368 -15.02 4.01 -10.39
C ASN A 368 -15.95 4.60 -9.31
N ASP A 369 -15.42 5.32 -8.31
CA ASP A 369 -16.21 6.10 -7.35
C ASP A 369 -16.12 7.60 -7.64
N LEU A 370 -16.88 8.07 -8.63
CA LEU A 370 -16.83 9.49 -9.03
C LEU A 370 -17.54 10.42 -8.04
N VAL A 371 -18.27 9.87 -7.07
CA VAL A 371 -19.20 10.66 -6.25
C VAL A 371 -18.60 11.01 -4.89
N SER A 372 -17.97 10.06 -4.19
CA SER A 372 -17.53 10.32 -2.81
C SER A 372 -16.39 11.34 -2.73
N ASP A 373 -16.26 12.01 -1.58
CA ASP A 373 -15.14 12.91 -1.27
C ASP A 373 -14.00 12.20 -0.52
N ARG A 374 -14.04 10.86 -0.47
CA ARG A 374 -13.02 10.06 0.22
C ARG A 374 -11.66 10.21 -0.46
N PRO A 375 -10.57 10.32 0.31
CA PRO A 375 -9.24 10.29 -0.26
C PRO A 375 -8.96 8.93 -0.91
N ARG A 376 -8.21 8.96 -2.01
CA ARG A 376 -7.90 7.77 -2.80
C ARG A 376 -6.48 7.77 -3.34
N SER A 377 -5.95 6.58 -3.52
CA SER A 377 -4.64 6.33 -4.11
C SER A 377 -4.83 5.78 -5.51
N ILE A 378 -4.51 6.58 -6.52
CA ILE A 378 -4.68 6.17 -7.91
C ILE A 378 -3.36 5.62 -8.43
N CYS A 379 -3.43 4.45 -9.06
CA CYS A 379 -2.29 3.74 -9.62
C CYS A 379 -2.39 3.72 -11.14
N VAL A 380 -2.05 4.84 -11.78
CA VAL A 380 -2.39 5.10 -13.20
C VAL A 380 -1.87 4.00 -14.13
N SER A 381 -0.58 3.70 -14.06
CA SER A 381 0.04 2.65 -14.87
C SER A 381 -0.51 1.25 -14.55
N SER A 382 -0.81 0.96 -13.28
CA SER A 382 -1.45 -0.30 -12.88
C SER A 382 -2.84 -0.44 -13.48
N ASN A 383 -3.66 0.60 -13.36
CA ASN A 383 -4.99 0.62 -13.94
C ASN A 383 -4.94 0.47 -15.47
N LEU A 384 -3.99 1.11 -16.16
CA LEU A 384 -3.82 0.89 -17.62
C LEU A 384 -3.38 -0.53 -17.99
N TYR A 385 -2.60 -1.18 -17.12
CA TYR A 385 -2.10 -2.53 -17.37
C TYR A 385 -3.15 -3.61 -17.10
N LEU A 386 -3.86 -3.48 -15.97
CA LEU A 386 -4.84 -4.46 -15.49
C LEU A 386 -6.23 -4.26 -16.09
N LEU A 387 -6.59 -3.03 -16.51
CA LEU A 387 -7.93 -2.66 -16.99
C LEU A 387 -7.85 -2.20 -18.46
N PRO A 388 -7.86 -3.13 -19.43
CA PRO A 388 -7.70 -2.80 -20.85
C PRO A 388 -8.76 -1.85 -21.40
N GLU A 389 -9.94 -1.81 -20.79
CA GLU A 389 -11.03 -0.91 -21.13
C GLU A 389 -10.68 0.56 -20.93
N ILE A 390 -9.73 0.88 -20.04
CA ILE A 390 -9.23 2.25 -19.89
C ILE A 390 -8.39 2.59 -21.13
N GLY A 391 -7.45 1.73 -21.51
CA GLY A 391 -6.64 1.81 -22.73
C GLY A 391 -5.62 2.96 -22.79
N SER A 392 -5.92 4.13 -22.21
CA SER A 392 -5.02 5.28 -22.13
C SER A 392 -5.35 6.19 -20.94
N VAL A 393 -4.37 6.97 -20.49
CA VAL A 393 -4.54 7.95 -19.39
C VAL A 393 -5.67 8.93 -19.68
N ASP A 394 -5.91 9.27 -20.95
CA ASP A 394 -6.94 10.23 -21.35
C ASP A 394 -8.38 9.73 -21.11
N ASN A 395 -8.56 8.41 -21.05
CA ASN A 395 -9.85 7.78 -20.74
C ASN A 395 -9.96 7.44 -19.25
N HIS A 396 -8.88 7.60 -18.49
CA HIS A 396 -8.86 7.30 -17.07
C HIS A 396 -9.60 8.40 -16.30
N SER A 397 -10.42 8.00 -15.32
CA SER A 397 -11.20 8.95 -14.50
C SER A 397 -10.38 9.90 -13.63
N ILE A 398 -9.05 9.75 -13.55
CA ILE A 398 -8.19 10.60 -12.71
C ILE A 398 -8.28 12.06 -13.13
N GLY A 399 -8.38 12.36 -14.42
CA GLY A 399 -8.54 13.73 -14.91
C GLY A 399 -9.81 14.39 -14.40
N GLN A 400 -10.94 13.66 -14.46
CA GLN A 400 -12.22 14.12 -13.95
C GLN A 400 -12.19 14.32 -12.44
N LEU A 401 -11.77 13.29 -11.69
CA LEU A 401 -11.69 13.32 -10.23
C LEU A 401 -10.81 14.49 -9.76
N PHE A 402 -9.67 14.71 -10.42
CA PHE A 402 -8.76 15.79 -10.05
C PHE A 402 -9.36 17.18 -10.31
N ALA A 403 -10.03 17.35 -11.46
CA ALA A 403 -10.70 18.59 -11.85
C ALA A 403 -11.87 18.94 -10.92
N GLU A 404 -12.58 17.94 -10.42
CA GLU A 404 -13.66 18.08 -9.42
C GLU A 404 -13.14 18.37 -8.00
N GLY A 405 -11.82 18.41 -7.82
CA GLY A 405 -11.24 18.75 -6.54
C GLY A 405 -11.09 17.57 -5.59
N LYS A 406 -11.29 16.32 -6.05
CA LYS A 406 -11.20 15.13 -5.19
C LYS A 406 -9.79 14.96 -4.61
N PRO A 407 -9.66 14.49 -3.35
CA PRO A 407 -8.37 14.25 -2.72
C PRO A 407 -7.70 13.00 -3.32
N ILE A 408 -6.71 13.24 -4.20
CA ILE A 408 -5.99 12.19 -4.92
C ILE A 408 -4.53 12.14 -4.45
N THR A 409 -4.06 10.91 -4.27
CA THR A 409 -2.67 10.54 -4.07
C THR A 409 -2.26 9.54 -5.17
N LEU A 410 -0.96 9.28 -5.31
CA LEU A 410 -0.44 8.37 -6.34
C LEU A 410 0.36 7.22 -5.73
N GLY A 411 0.40 6.10 -6.44
CA GLY A 411 1.21 4.93 -6.10
C GLY A 411 1.35 3.99 -7.29
N PRO A 412 2.48 3.25 -7.42
CA PRO A 412 2.71 2.37 -8.56
C PRO A 412 2.08 0.97 -8.41
N ASP A 413 1.44 0.67 -7.27
CA ASP A 413 0.74 -0.60 -6.98
C ASP A 413 1.62 -1.87 -6.92
N GLY A 414 2.92 -1.75 -7.17
CA GLY A 414 3.87 -2.85 -7.09
C GLY A 414 3.99 -3.70 -8.35
N LEU A 415 3.96 -3.08 -9.53
CA LEU A 415 4.20 -3.74 -10.81
C LEU A 415 5.68 -3.78 -11.26
N ASP A 416 6.66 -3.62 -10.36
CA ASP A 416 8.10 -3.64 -10.71
C ASP A 416 8.67 -4.98 -11.20
N PRO A 417 8.12 -6.19 -10.91
CA PRO A 417 8.58 -7.41 -11.58
C PRO A 417 8.45 -7.28 -13.11
N LEU A 418 7.59 -6.37 -13.56
CA LEU A 418 7.44 -6.04 -14.96
C LEU A 418 8.60 -5.22 -15.54
N GLY A 419 9.38 -4.51 -14.71
CA GLY A 419 10.40 -3.55 -15.13
C GLY A 419 9.82 -2.39 -15.96
N ILE A 420 8.49 -2.20 -15.89
CA ILE A 420 7.71 -1.31 -16.76
C ILE A 420 7.10 -0.16 -15.97
N VAL A 421 6.90 -0.32 -14.66
CA VAL A 421 6.10 0.60 -13.84
C VAL A 421 6.89 1.02 -12.61
N ASP A 422 7.22 2.31 -12.54
CA ASP A 422 7.79 2.96 -11.36
C ASP A 422 6.95 4.22 -11.05
N ALA A 423 7.11 4.82 -9.87
CA ALA A 423 6.33 6.00 -9.51
C ALA A 423 6.65 7.20 -10.42
N SER A 424 7.83 7.23 -11.04
CA SER A 424 8.16 8.21 -12.07
C SER A 424 7.35 8.04 -13.35
N GLN A 425 7.01 6.82 -13.73
CA GLN A 425 6.18 6.52 -14.90
C GLN A 425 4.76 7.09 -14.75
N ASP A 426 4.13 6.97 -13.58
CA ASP A 426 2.79 7.53 -13.36
C ASP A 426 2.76 9.06 -13.54
N TYR A 427 3.78 9.74 -13.05
CA TYR A 427 3.90 11.19 -13.22
C TYR A 427 4.14 11.56 -14.69
N ALA A 428 4.94 10.77 -15.42
CA ALA A 428 5.17 10.98 -16.84
C ALA A 428 3.87 10.78 -17.66
N LEU A 429 3.13 9.70 -17.38
CA LEU A 429 1.83 9.40 -17.98
C LEU A 429 0.84 10.57 -17.81
N LEU A 430 0.73 11.11 -16.59
CA LEU A 430 -0.14 12.25 -16.32
C LEU A 430 0.33 13.54 -17.01
N TRP A 431 1.63 13.81 -17.04
CA TRP A 431 2.18 14.99 -17.70
C TRP A 431 1.88 15.03 -19.20
N HIS A 432 1.99 13.88 -19.88
CA HIS A 432 1.77 13.75 -21.31
C HIS A 432 0.29 13.56 -21.68
N SER A 433 -0.60 13.37 -20.70
CA SER A 433 -2.04 13.25 -20.93
C SER A 433 -2.69 14.56 -21.39
N LYS A 434 -3.87 14.46 -22.01
CA LYS A 434 -4.74 15.60 -22.38
C LYS A 434 -5.27 16.36 -21.17
N HIS A 435 -5.27 15.75 -19.98
CA HIS A 435 -5.62 16.42 -18.73
C HIS A 435 -4.56 17.46 -18.30
N ALA A 436 -3.41 17.49 -18.97
CA ALA A 436 -2.40 18.53 -18.87
C ALA A 436 -1.86 18.77 -17.44
N PHE A 437 -1.67 17.71 -16.64
CA PHE A 437 -1.09 17.81 -15.31
C PHE A 437 0.30 18.48 -15.37
N ARG A 438 0.52 19.46 -14.51
CA ARG A 438 1.78 20.21 -14.38
C ARG A 438 2.29 20.18 -12.94
N LEU A 439 3.42 20.87 -12.73
CA LEU A 439 4.05 20.96 -11.41
C LEU A 439 3.14 21.45 -10.27
N PRO A 440 2.24 22.43 -10.46
CA PRO A 440 1.26 22.79 -9.43
C PRO A 440 0.33 21.63 -9.04
N ASP A 441 -0.05 20.78 -9.99
CA ASP A 441 -0.92 19.64 -9.75
C ASP A 441 -0.18 18.55 -8.96
N PHE A 442 1.07 18.24 -9.35
CA PHE A 442 1.93 17.32 -8.60
C PHE A 442 2.25 17.81 -7.19
N LYS A 443 2.38 19.14 -7.00
CA LYS A 443 2.48 19.74 -5.67
C LYS A 443 1.22 19.43 -4.85
N ARG A 444 0.03 19.66 -5.43
CA ARG A 444 -1.24 19.37 -4.76
C ARG A 444 -1.36 17.89 -4.36
N ILE A 445 -1.04 16.97 -5.27
CA ILE A 445 -1.01 15.52 -5.01
C ILE A 445 -0.04 15.19 -3.87
N ALA A 446 1.17 15.76 -3.89
CA ALA A 446 2.17 15.53 -2.84
C ALA A 446 1.68 16.01 -1.46
N PHE A 447 1.05 17.19 -1.39
CA PHE A 447 0.49 17.69 -0.13
C PHE A 447 -0.74 16.90 0.32
N THR A 448 -1.59 16.41 -0.59
CA THR A 448 -2.66 15.46 -0.25
C THR A 448 -2.06 14.22 0.42
N ALA A 449 -1.03 13.61 -0.17
CA ALA A 449 -0.38 12.43 0.38
C ALA A 449 0.24 12.69 1.76
N VAL A 450 0.90 13.84 1.96
CA VAL A 450 1.42 14.24 3.28
C VAL A 450 0.31 14.46 4.30
N ASN A 451 -0.81 15.06 3.87
CA ASN A 451 -1.95 15.35 4.74
C ASN A 451 -2.71 14.08 5.14
N THR A 452 -2.64 13.02 4.33
CA THR A 452 -3.24 11.72 4.61
C THR A 452 -2.25 10.72 5.21
N PHE A 453 -0.98 11.09 5.40
CA PHE A 453 0.09 10.22 5.89
C PHE A 453 -0.09 9.90 7.37
N ASN A 454 -0.59 8.71 7.68
CA ASN A 454 -0.90 8.30 9.04
C ASN A 454 0.34 7.67 9.72
N ALA A 455 1.19 8.53 10.27
CA ALA A 455 2.46 8.15 10.90
C ALA A 455 2.65 8.86 12.25
N SER A 456 3.77 8.59 12.92
CA SER A 456 4.17 9.38 14.09
C SER A 456 4.31 10.88 13.72
N PRO A 457 4.08 11.82 14.66
CA PRO A 457 4.22 13.25 14.39
C PRO A 457 5.58 13.64 13.79
N GLU A 458 6.65 12.97 14.20
CA GLU A 458 7.99 13.15 13.64
C GLU A 458 8.06 12.74 12.16
N LYS A 459 7.53 11.57 11.81
CA LYS A 459 7.48 11.06 10.43
C LYS A 459 6.64 12.01 9.54
N VAL A 460 5.49 12.48 10.03
CA VAL A 460 4.64 13.46 9.31
C VAL A 460 5.38 14.80 9.14
N ALA A 461 6.04 15.32 10.18
CA ALA A 461 6.80 16.56 10.10
C ALA A 461 7.95 16.47 9.10
N ARG A 462 8.69 15.35 9.08
CA ARG A 462 9.74 15.08 8.09
C ARG A 462 9.20 15.03 6.67
N ALA A 463 8.09 14.33 6.43
CA ALA A 463 7.45 14.25 5.11
C ALA A 463 7.00 15.65 4.63
N ARG A 464 6.35 16.43 5.52
CA ARG A 464 5.93 17.81 5.23
C ARG A 464 7.13 18.72 4.94
N ALA A 465 8.19 18.64 5.72
CA ALA A 465 9.40 19.43 5.49
C ALA A 465 10.02 19.12 4.12
N ALA A 466 10.03 17.85 3.70
CA ALA A 466 10.49 17.45 2.38
C ALA A 466 9.60 18.01 1.26
N ALA A 467 8.28 17.97 1.42
CA ALA A 467 7.33 18.55 0.46
C ALA A 467 7.53 20.07 0.31
N VAL A 468 7.63 20.79 1.44
CA VAL A 468 7.86 22.24 1.45
C VAL A 468 9.22 22.59 0.85
N LYS A 469 10.26 21.83 1.18
CA LYS A 469 11.60 22.03 0.60
C LYS A 469 11.58 21.95 -0.92
N PHE A 470 10.81 21.03 -1.50
CA PHE A 470 10.81 20.78 -2.95
C PHE A 470 9.81 21.65 -3.71
N TYR A 471 8.58 21.75 -3.20
CA TYR A 471 7.46 22.40 -3.88
C TYR A 471 7.16 23.82 -3.39
N GLY A 472 7.75 24.25 -2.27
CA GLY A 472 7.36 25.44 -1.52
C GLY A 472 6.19 25.17 -0.57
N GLU A 473 5.77 26.19 0.18
CA GLU A 473 4.58 26.13 1.04
C GLU A 473 3.32 25.79 0.23
N GLU A 474 2.33 25.14 0.88
CA GLU A 474 1.09 24.61 0.28
C GLU A 474 0.31 25.62 -0.57
#